data_AF-A0A3A4RAH3-F1
#
_entry.id   AF-A0A3A4RAH3-F1
#
_cell.length_a   1.000
_cell.length_b   1.000
_cell.length_c   1.000
_cell.angle_alpha   90.00
_cell.angle_beta   90.00
_cell.angle_gamma   90.00
#
_symmetry.space_group_name_H-M   'P 1'
#
loop_
_entity.id
_entity.type
_entity.pdbx_description
1 polymer ?
#
loop_
_entity_poly.entity_id
_entity_poly.type
_entity_poly.pdbx_seq_one_letter_code
_entity_poly.pdbx_strand_id
1 'polypeptide(L)'
;MIKQINFQLQGYFMKKNHLSVLFTLIVIFLIACQKENMEGYKLYENEEYQFTIQYPEDWTYREGFAEALNPEHGSIVVFQSPNEGKFDLFRENVHIFAEALPDSVADIASYLKYSKNFLPTQFDEITFLDEGRLAIDGKISRWIMFEYVRQLRRVSSIGYMFYMDGYGLVINSTARPEDIMKYRRTFENISTSIKFK
;
A
#
# COMPACT_ATOMS: atom_id res chain seq x y z
N MET A 1 -61.02 42.67 -46.17
CA MET A 1 -61.24 42.17 -44.81
C MET A 1 -60.51 40.83 -44.68
N ILE A 2 -59.39 40.80 -43.94
CA ILE A 2 -58.85 39.70 -43.08
C ILE A 2 -58.49 38.36 -43.80
N LYS A 3 -57.34 37.68 -43.64
CA LYS A 3 -56.05 37.83 -42.93
C LYS A 3 -55.07 36.83 -43.60
N GLN A 4 -53.80 37.21 -43.71
CA GLN A 4 -52.67 36.31 -44.01
C GLN A 4 -52.47 35.28 -42.88
N ILE A 5 -52.17 34.03 -43.23
CA ILE A 5 -51.61 33.03 -42.29
C ILE A 5 -50.17 32.76 -42.72
N ASN A 6 -49.24 33.32 -41.96
CA ASN A 6 -47.84 32.94 -41.93
C ASN A 6 -47.72 31.69 -41.05
N PHE A 7 -47.26 30.57 -41.60
CA PHE A 7 -46.83 29.42 -40.81
C PHE A 7 -45.32 29.45 -40.67
N GLN A 8 -44.83 29.83 -39.49
CA GLN A 8 -43.41 29.90 -39.19
C GLN A 8 -42.80 28.51 -39.01
N LEU A 9 -41.70 28.28 -39.72
CA LEU A 9 -40.70 27.25 -39.45
C LEU A 9 -40.02 27.53 -38.09
N GLN A 10 -40.42 26.84 -37.03
CA GLN A 10 -39.67 26.78 -35.77
C GLN A 10 -39.51 25.33 -35.33
N GLY A 11 -38.54 24.63 -35.91
CA GLY A 11 -38.32 23.23 -35.58
C GLY A 11 -36.96 22.68 -35.98
N TYR A 12 -35.87 23.46 -35.90
CA TYR A 12 -34.55 22.90 -36.18
C TYR A 12 -33.40 23.69 -35.55
N PHE A 13 -33.37 23.88 -34.23
CA PHE A 13 -32.20 24.52 -33.59
C PHE A 13 -31.80 24.01 -32.19
N MET A 14 -32.20 22.80 -31.78
CA MET A 14 -31.78 22.24 -30.48
C MET A 14 -31.41 20.74 -30.50
N LYS A 15 -30.56 20.30 -31.43
CA LYS A 15 -29.96 18.94 -31.39
C LYS A 15 -28.42 18.89 -31.36
N LYS A 16 -27.72 20.02 -31.54
CA LYS A 16 -26.25 20.04 -31.64
C LYS A 16 -25.52 20.26 -30.32
N ASN A 17 -26.18 20.84 -29.31
CA ASN A 17 -25.51 21.24 -28.06
C ASN A 17 -25.43 20.11 -27.02
N HIS A 18 -26.38 19.16 -27.01
CA HIS A 18 -26.37 18.04 -26.07
C HIS A 18 -25.33 16.97 -26.42
N LEU A 19 -25.06 16.76 -27.72
CA LEU A 19 -24.05 15.79 -28.17
C LEU A 19 -22.63 16.24 -27.82
N SER A 20 -22.37 17.55 -27.89
CA SER A 20 -21.08 18.13 -27.48
C SER A 20 -20.85 17.99 -25.98
N VAL A 21 -21.86 18.24 -25.13
CA VAL A 21 -21.73 18.13 -23.67
C VAL A 21 -21.49 16.68 -23.23
N LEU A 22 -22.17 15.72 -23.87
CA LEU A 22 -21.99 14.29 -23.59
C LEU A 22 -20.58 13.81 -23.97
N PHE A 23 -20.04 14.29 -25.09
CA PHE A 23 -18.67 13.95 -25.52
C PHE A 23 -17.62 14.54 -24.57
N THR A 24 -17.81 15.78 -24.10
CA THR A 24 -16.90 16.39 -23.12
C THR A 24 -16.90 15.65 -21.78
N LEU A 25 -18.07 15.19 -21.30
CA LEU A 25 -18.18 14.40 -20.07
C LEU A 25 -17.47 13.04 -20.18
N ILE A 26 -17.56 12.36 -21.33
CA ILE A 26 -16.86 11.08 -21.58
C ILE A 26 -15.34 11.27 -21.61
N VAL A 27 -14.85 12.34 -22.24
CA VAL A 27 -13.41 12.64 -22.28
C VAL A 27 -12.86 12.95 -20.88
N ILE A 28 -13.61 13.67 -20.04
CA ILE A 28 -13.22 13.92 -18.64
C ILE A 28 -13.19 12.61 -17.83
N PHE A 29 -14.14 11.69 -18.06
CA PHE A 29 -14.17 10.38 -17.40
C PHE A 29 -12.99 9.48 -17.84
N LEU A 30 -12.57 9.55 -19.10
CA LEU A 30 -11.43 8.78 -19.61
C LEU A 30 -10.07 9.29 -19.10
N ILE A 31 -9.94 10.59 -18.81
CA ILE A 31 -8.71 11.17 -18.23
C ILE A 31 -8.62 10.88 -16.72
N ALA A 32 -9.75 10.76 -16.02
CA ALA A 32 -9.79 10.51 -14.58
C ALA A 32 -9.28 9.11 -14.15
N CYS A 33 -8.93 8.24 -15.10
CA CYS A 33 -8.41 6.90 -14.83
C CYS A 33 -6.90 6.76 -15.08
N GLN A 34 -6.14 7.86 -15.04
CA GLN A 34 -4.68 7.76 -14.97
C GLN A 34 -4.27 7.38 -13.54
N LYS A 35 -3.82 6.14 -13.39
CA LYS A 35 -3.15 5.64 -12.18
C LYS A 35 -1.88 6.49 -11.96
N GLU A 36 -1.91 7.40 -10.99
CA GLU A 36 -0.75 8.23 -10.65
C GLU A 36 0.37 7.33 -10.10
N ASN A 37 1.34 7.02 -10.96
CA ASN A 37 2.60 6.42 -10.53
C ASN A 37 3.49 7.53 -9.99
N MET A 38 4.09 7.29 -8.83
CA MET A 38 5.13 8.16 -8.28
C MET A 38 6.35 8.11 -9.20
N GLU A 39 6.94 9.27 -9.48
CA GLU A 39 8.16 9.35 -10.30
C GLU A 39 9.29 8.51 -9.66
N GLY A 40 9.95 7.67 -10.47
CA GLY A 40 10.99 6.74 -10.02
C GLY A 40 10.46 5.48 -9.33
N TYR A 41 9.15 5.21 -9.40
CA TYR A 41 8.54 4.00 -8.82
C TYR A 41 7.90 3.13 -9.91
N LYS A 42 7.95 1.82 -9.67
CA LYS A 42 7.23 0.80 -10.42
C LYS A 42 6.02 0.34 -9.63
N LEU A 43 4.99 -0.07 -10.35
CA LEU A 43 3.80 -0.65 -9.78
C LEU A 43 3.94 -2.18 -9.69
N TYR A 44 3.71 -2.73 -8.51
CA TYR A 44 3.45 -4.14 -8.27
C TYR A 44 1.95 -4.37 -8.07
N GLU A 45 1.45 -5.49 -8.58
CA GLU A 45 0.05 -5.87 -8.53
C GLU A 45 -0.06 -7.34 -8.15
N ASN A 46 -0.88 -7.63 -7.14
CA ASN A 46 -1.15 -8.98 -6.68
C ASN A 46 -2.65 -9.24 -6.77
N GLU A 47 -3.04 -10.14 -7.69
CA GLU A 47 -4.44 -10.49 -7.90
C GLU A 47 -4.97 -11.46 -6.84
N GLU A 48 -4.13 -12.25 -6.18
CA GLU A 48 -4.59 -13.18 -5.15
C GLU A 48 -5.07 -12.43 -3.90
N TYR A 49 -4.28 -11.45 -3.45
CA TYR A 49 -4.54 -10.63 -2.28
C TYR A 49 -5.22 -9.29 -2.62
N GLN A 50 -5.61 -9.08 -3.89
CA GLN A 50 -6.40 -7.94 -4.35
C GLN A 50 -5.80 -6.58 -3.95
N PHE A 51 -4.49 -6.40 -4.17
CA PHE A 51 -3.84 -5.11 -3.92
C PHE A 51 -2.86 -4.72 -5.02
N THR A 52 -2.56 -3.42 -5.09
CA THR A 52 -1.39 -2.90 -5.82
C THR A 52 -0.56 -2.03 -4.90
N ILE A 53 0.75 -1.97 -5.10
CA ILE A 53 1.68 -1.16 -4.29
C ILE A 53 2.83 -0.71 -5.18
N GLN A 54 3.39 0.47 -4.90
CA GLN A 54 4.51 1.00 -5.67
C GLN A 54 5.83 0.79 -4.92
N TYR A 55 6.90 0.55 -5.67
CA TYR A 55 8.25 0.37 -5.14
C TYR A 55 9.30 1.07 -6.03
N PRO A 56 10.46 1.50 -5.48
CA PRO A 56 11.46 2.20 -6.27
C PRO A 56 11.94 1.37 -7.47
N GLU A 57 12.18 2.02 -8.60
CA GLU A 57 12.46 1.33 -9.85
C GLU A 57 13.78 0.53 -9.87
N ASP A 58 14.72 0.93 -9.02
CA ASP A 58 16.03 0.31 -8.82
C ASP A 58 16.00 -0.83 -7.79
N TRP A 59 14.89 -0.99 -7.07
CA TRP A 59 14.69 -2.11 -6.15
C TRP A 59 14.28 -3.37 -6.90
N THR A 60 14.72 -4.51 -6.37
CA THR A 60 14.32 -5.83 -6.87
C THR A 60 13.19 -6.38 -6.01
N TYR A 61 12.32 -7.22 -6.57
CA TYR A 61 11.31 -7.93 -5.77
C TYR A 61 11.34 -9.43 -5.98
N ARG A 62 10.77 -10.16 -5.01
CA ARG A 62 10.54 -11.61 -5.06
C ARG A 62 9.21 -11.94 -4.39
N GLU A 63 8.42 -12.80 -5.03
CA GLU A 63 7.17 -13.34 -4.48
C GLU A 63 7.40 -14.66 -3.72
N GLY A 64 6.49 -15.01 -2.82
CA GLY A 64 6.46 -16.30 -2.12
C GLY A 64 7.71 -16.56 -1.26
N PHE A 65 8.38 -15.51 -0.79
CA PHE A 65 9.61 -15.69 -0.01
C PHE A 65 9.30 -16.37 1.32
N ALA A 66 9.98 -17.49 1.58
CA ALA A 66 9.81 -18.35 2.75
C ALA A 66 8.43 -19.06 2.85
N GLU A 67 7.55 -18.95 1.85
CA GLU A 67 6.23 -19.58 1.85
C GLU A 67 6.32 -21.12 1.91
N ALA A 68 7.22 -21.74 1.14
CA ALA A 68 7.43 -23.19 1.16
C ALA A 68 8.00 -23.73 2.48
N LEU A 69 8.64 -22.86 3.29
CA LEU A 69 9.23 -23.24 4.57
C LEU A 69 8.32 -22.89 5.75
N ASN A 70 7.43 -21.91 5.57
CA ASN A 70 6.53 -21.44 6.59
C ASN A 70 5.27 -20.86 5.93
N PRO A 71 4.29 -21.71 5.55
CA PRO A 71 3.12 -21.28 4.79
C PRO A 71 2.29 -20.21 5.51
N GLU A 72 2.31 -20.21 6.84
CA GLU A 72 1.59 -19.24 7.68
C GLU A 72 2.32 -17.89 7.84
N HIS A 73 3.59 -17.81 7.42
CA HIS A 73 4.45 -16.64 7.64
C HIS A 73 5.26 -16.23 6.39
N GLY A 74 4.91 -16.79 5.23
CA GLY A 74 5.51 -16.44 3.95
C GLY A 74 5.23 -14.99 3.59
N SER A 75 6.20 -14.33 2.95
CA SER A 75 5.94 -13.02 2.36
C SER A 75 5.28 -13.21 1.00
N ILE A 76 4.14 -12.54 0.81
CA ILE A 76 3.46 -12.39 -0.49
C ILE A 76 4.45 -11.81 -1.50
N VAL A 77 5.11 -10.71 -1.11
CA VAL A 77 6.19 -10.08 -1.87
C VAL A 77 7.20 -9.44 -0.94
N VAL A 78 8.47 -9.42 -1.36
CA VAL A 78 9.56 -8.72 -0.70
C VAL A 78 10.22 -7.79 -1.71
N PHE A 79 10.26 -6.49 -1.41
CA PHE A 79 11.05 -5.49 -2.12
C PHE A 79 12.41 -5.34 -1.42
N GLN A 80 13.52 -5.26 -2.16
CA GLN A 80 14.87 -5.16 -1.60
C GLN A 80 15.68 -4.05 -2.28
N SER A 81 16.32 -3.20 -1.47
CA SER A 81 17.20 -2.11 -1.92
C SER A 81 18.40 -2.62 -2.71
N PRO A 82 18.98 -1.83 -3.63
CA PRO A 82 20.25 -2.20 -4.26
C PRO A 82 21.35 -2.49 -3.22
N ASN A 83 22.33 -3.32 -3.58
CA ASN A 83 23.52 -3.46 -2.73
C ASN A 83 24.29 -2.14 -2.71
N GLU A 84 24.63 -1.63 -1.53
CA GLU A 84 25.40 -0.39 -1.37
C GLU A 84 26.92 -0.59 -1.43
N GLY A 85 27.37 -1.82 -1.65
CA GLY A 85 28.78 -2.14 -1.85
C GLY A 85 29.11 -3.60 -1.61
N LYS A 86 30.40 -3.95 -1.77
CA LYS A 86 30.89 -5.33 -1.57
C LYS A 86 30.78 -5.83 -0.13
N PHE A 87 30.65 -4.92 0.83
CA PHE A 87 30.53 -5.21 2.26
C PHE A 87 29.13 -4.92 2.80
N ASP A 88 28.17 -4.73 1.91
CA ASP A 88 26.78 -4.60 2.30
C ASP A 88 26.24 -5.98 2.70
N LEU A 89 26.22 -6.23 4.01
CA LEU A 89 25.72 -7.47 4.60
C LEU A 89 24.26 -7.36 5.03
N PHE A 90 23.59 -6.23 4.76
CA PHE A 90 22.19 -6.00 5.11
C PHE A 90 21.55 -5.12 4.04
N ARG A 91 20.76 -5.74 3.17
CA ARG A 91 19.91 -5.01 2.23
C ARG A 91 18.60 -4.65 2.91
N GLU A 92 18.29 -3.36 2.93
CA GLU A 92 16.99 -2.86 3.33
C GLU A 92 15.89 -3.50 2.49
N ASN A 93 14.77 -3.75 3.14
CA ASN A 93 13.68 -4.47 2.50
C ASN A 93 12.33 -4.06 3.06
N VAL A 94 11.30 -4.31 2.26
CA VAL A 94 9.89 -4.20 2.64
C VAL A 94 9.24 -5.53 2.33
N HIS A 95 8.73 -6.18 3.37
CA HIS A 95 7.96 -7.41 3.29
C HIS A 95 6.47 -7.09 3.33
N ILE A 96 5.69 -7.72 2.47
CA ILE A 96 4.23 -7.74 2.58
C ILE A 96 3.82 -9.19 2.85
N PHE A 97 3.06 -9.39 3.91
CA PHE A 97 2.57 -10.71 4.30
C PHE A 97 1.17 -10.59 4.91
N ALA A 98 0.42 -11.69 4.80
CA ALA A 98 -0.80 -11.88 5.54
C ALA A 98 -0.52 -12.76 6.75
N GLU A 99 -1.24 -12.52 7.85
CA GLU A 99 -1.19 -13.36 9.04
C GLU A 99 -2.60 -13.69 9.53
N ALA A 100 -2.79 -14.94 9.94
CA ALA A 100 -4.02 -15.35 10.60
C ALA A 100 -4.09 -14.69 11.98
N LEU A 101 -5.26 -14.15 12.31
CA LEU A 101 -5.50 -13.51 13.60
C LEU A 101 -6.39 -14.41 14.47
N PRO A 102 -6.16 -14.48 15.79
CA PRO A 102 -7.06 -15.21 16.67
C PRO A 102 -8.43 -14.49 16.74
N ASP A 103 -9.50 -15.24 17.04
CA ASP A 103 -10.88 -14.72 17.15
C ASP A 103 -11.04 -13.55 18.14
N SER A 104 -10.08 -13.39 19.07
CA SER A 104 -10.06 -12.26 20.02
C SER A 104 -9.68 -10.92 19.39
N VAL A 105 -9.17 -10.92 18.14
CA VAL A 105 -8.80 -9.72 17.37
C VAL A 105 -9.93 -9.40 16.39
N ALA A 106 -10.75 -8.41 16.75
CA ALA A 106 -11.96 -8.03 16.02
C ALA A 106 -11.82 -6.71 15.23
N ASP A 107 -10.74 -5.97 15.44
CA ASP A 107 -10.51 -4.68 14.80
C ASP A 107 -9.01 -4.30 14.81
N ILE A 108 -8.68 -3.18 14.17
CA ILE A 108 -7.29 -2.70 14.10
C ILE A 108 -6.71 -2.30 15.46
N ALA A 109 -7.54 -1.93 16.45
CA ALA A 109 -7.06 -1.52 17.77
C ALA A 109 -6.65 -2.73 18.62
N SER A 110 -7.50 -3.76 18.64
CA SER A 110 -7.21 -5.07 19.23
C SER A 110 -6.06 -5.75 18.50
N TYR A 111 -5.94 -5.56 17.17
CA TYR A 111 -4.81 -6.08 16.41
C TYR A 111 -3.48 -5.46 16.86
N LEU A 112 -3.37 -4.13 16.95
CA LEU A 112 -2.15 -3.52 17.49
C LEU A 112 -1.79 -4.06 18.88
N LYS A 113 -2.79 -4.20 19.77
CA LYS A 113 -2.58 -4.75 21.11
C LYS A 113 -2.05 -6.18 21.05
N TYR A 114 -2.62 -7.01 20.19
CA TYR A 114 -2.15 -8.37 19.93
C TYR A 114 -0.70 -8.35 19.44
N SER A 115 -0.36 -7.57 18.43
CA SER A 115 1.00 -7.50 17.87
C SER A 115 2.04 -7.06 18.90
N LYS A 116 1.72 -6.07 19.75
CA LYS A 116 2.64 -5.63 20.82
C LYS A 116 2.88 -6.70 21.90
N ASN A 117 1.94 -7.61 22.10
CA ASN A 117 2.10 -8.75 23.01
C ASN A 117 2.80 -9.93 22.32
N PHE A 118 2.57 -10.11 21.02
CA PHE A 118 3.11 -11.22 20.25
C PHE A 118 4.58 -11.01 19.86
N LEU A 119 4.96 -9.82 19.40
CA LEU A 119 6.32 -9.52 18.92
C LEU A 119 7.43 -9.83 19.95
N PRO A 120 7.28 -9.54 21.26
CA PRO A 120 8.28 -9.94 22.27
C PRO A 120 8.43 -11.46 22.44
N THR A 121 7.48 -12.27 21.96
CA THR A 121 7.60 -13.74 21.96
C THR A 121 8.37 -14.25 20.74
N GLN A 122 8.52 -13.43 19.71
CA GLN A 122 9.16 -13.77 18.44
C GLN A 122 10.58 -13.21 18.33
N PHE A 123 10.87 -12.13 19.04
CA PHE A 123 12.11 -11.38 18.89
C PHE A 123 12.77 -11.09 20.23
N ASP A 124 14.08 -11.32 20.28
CA ASP A 124 14.91 -11.01 21.42
C ASP A 124 15.15 -9.50 21.53
N GLU A 125 15.18 -9.00 22.77
CA GLU A 125 15.50 -7.60 23.10
C GLU A 125 14.68 -6.56 22.31
N ILE A 126 13.39 -6.82 22.12
CA ILE A 126 12.52 -5.87 21.42
C ILE A 126 12.35 -4.56 22.19
N THR A 127 12.45 -3.43 21.50
CA THR A 127 12.18 -2.10 22.03
C THR A 127 11.21 -1.38 21.10
N PHE A 128 10.03 -1.01 21.60
CA PHE A 128 9.08 -0.18 20.85
C PHE A 128 9.51 1.29 20.93
N LEU A 129 9.65 1.93 19.78
CA LEU A 129 10.17 3.29 19.66
C LEU A 129 9.06 4.31 19.45
N ASP A 130 8.11 3.99 18.57
CA ASP A 130 7.02 4.89 18.19
C ASP A 130 5.83 4.11 17.65
N GLU A 131 4.64 4.72 17.64
CA GLU A 131 3.45 4.15 17.04
C GLU A 131 2.47 5.24 16.59
N GLY A 132 1.61 4.90 15.64
CA GLY A 132 0.60 5.84 15.19
C GLY A 132 -0.54 5.22 14.42
N ARG A 133 -1.31 6.09 13.78
CA ARG A 133 -2.50 5.77 13.01
C ARG A 133 -2.52 6.62 11.75
N LEU A 134 -2.89 6.00 10.64
CA LEU A 134 -3.05 6.68 9.36
C LEU A 134 -4.19 6.04 8.57
N ALA A 135 -4.92 6.82 7.76
CA ALA A 135 -5.82 6.27 6.75
C ALA A 135 -5.04 6.11 5.45
N ILE A 136 -4.93 4.89 4.93
CA ILE A 136 -4.28 4.58 3.66
C ILE A 136 -5.33 3.92 2.78
N ASP A 137 -5.58 4.53 1.63
CA ASP A 137 -6.61 4.07 0.68
C ASP A 137 -7.99 3.85 1.32
N GLY A 138 -8.40 4.79 2.19
CA GLY A 138 -9.67 4.73 2.91
C GLY A 138 -9.72 3.72 4.06
N LYS A 139 -8.71 2.86 4.23
CA LYS A 139 -8.62 1.91 5.36
C LYS A 139 -7.80 2.51 6.49
N ILE A 140 -8.24 2.29 7.73
CA ILE A 140 -7.48 2.69 8.92
C ILE A 140 -6.35 1.68 9.14
N SER A 141 -5.12 2.17 9.14
CA SER A 141 -3.91 1.44 9.51
C SER A 141 -3.40 1.91 10.87
N ARG A 142 -2.76 0.98 11.61
CA ARG A 142 -1.87 1.29 12.73
C ARG A 142 -0.46 0.97 12.31
N TRP A 143 0.50 1.81 12.69
CA TRP A 143 1.90 1.52 12.46
C TRP A 143 2.66 1.50 13.78
N ILE A 144 3.71 0.69 13.83
CA ILE A 144 4.65 0.59 14.96
C ILE A 144 6.07 0.65 14.43
N MET A 145 6.93 1.35 15.15
CA MET A 145 8.36 1.36 14.96
C MET A 145 9.02 0.65 16.14
N PHE A 146 9.88 -0.31 15.88
CA PHE A 146 10.54 -1.08 16.93
C PHE A 146 11.92 -1.57 16.48
N GLU A 147 12.76 -1.88 17.46
CA GLU A 147 14.07 -2.49 17.29
C GLU A 147 14.12 -3.85 17.93
N TYR A 148 14.91 -4.77 17.40
CA TYR A 148 15.08 -6.12 17.95
C TYR A 148 16.41 -6.74 17.50
N VAL A 149 16.79 -7.86 18.12
CA VAL A 149 17.96 -8.66 17.71
C VAL A 149 17.53 -9.85 16.86
N ARG A 150 18.17 -10.03 15.71
CA ARG A 150 18.03 -11.22 14.85
C ARG A 150 19.40 -11.69 14.39
N GLN A 151 19.72 -12.96 14.63
CA GLN A 151 21.01 -13.55 14.25
C GLN A 151 22.22 -12.69 14.68
N LEU A 152 22.19 -12.23 15.95
CA LEU A 152 23.21 -11.37 16.57
C LEU A 152 23.33 -9.95 15.97
N ARG A 153 22.36 -9.49 15.19
CA ARG A 153 22.33 -8.13 14.62
C ARG A 153 21.12 -7.36 15.12
N ARG A 154 21.31 -6.09 15.48
CA ARG A 154 20.21 -5.17 15.76
C ARG A 154 19.56 -4.77 14.44
N VAL A 155 18.24 -4.80 14.39
CA VAL A 155 17.43 -4.42 13.24
C VAL A 155 16.37 -3.43 13.71
N SER A 156 16.15 -2.38 12.95
CA SER A 156 15.02 -1.46 13.14
C SER A 156 13.95 -1.74 12.10
N SER A 157 12.70 -1.65 12.53
CA SER A 157 11.55 -2.00 11.71
C SER A 157 10.42 -1.01 11.84
N ILE A 158 9.70 -0.78 10.75
CA ILE A 158 8.45 -0.02 10.70
C ILE A 158 7.39 -0.91 10.06
N GLY A 159 6.42 -1.34 10.85
CA GLY A 159 5.31 -2.19 10.41
C GLY A 159 4.01 -1.40 10.29
N TYR A 160 3.40 -1.38 9.11
CA TYR A 160 2.04 -0.89 8.88
C TYR A 160 1.08 -2.08 8.87
N MET A 161 0.10 -2.06 9.76
CA MET A 161 -0.88 -3.12 9.95
C MET A 161 -2.24 -2.69 9.44
N PHE A 162 -2.92 -3.62 8.76
CA PHE A 162 -4.30 -3.49 8.30
C PHE A 162 -5.09 -4.69 8.81
N TYR A 163 -6.24 -4.42 9.41
CA TYR A 163 -7.20 -5.47 9.76
C TYR A 163 -8.13 -5.68 8.58
N MET A 164 -8.20 -6.92 8.11
CA MET A 164 -8.99 -7.34 6.95
C MET A 164 -9.88 -8.49 7.39
N ASP A 165 -11.13 -8.21 7.79
CA ASP A 165 -12.16 -9.16 8.24
C ASP A 165 -11.71 -10.63 8.39
N GLY A 166 -11.00 -10.93 9.49
CA GLY A 166 -10.50 -12.26 9.85
C GLY A 166 -8.99 -12.49 9.70
N TYR A 167 -8.24 -11.59 9.06
CA TYR A 167 -6.78 -11.67 8.94
C TYR A 167 -6.11 -10.29 9.03
N GLY A 168 -4.79 -10.30 9.26
CA GLY A 168 -3.95 -9.12 9.24
C GLY A 168 -3.17 -9.05 7.94
N LEU A 169 -3.11 -7.88 7.31
CA LEU A 169 -2.12 -7.60 6.26
C LEU A 169 -1.07 -6.65 6.83
N VAL A 170 0.20 -7.00 6.70
CA VAL A 170 1.31 -6.22 7.24
C VAL A 170 2.28 -5.84 6.13
N ILE A 171 2.67 -4.56 6.12
CA ILE A 171 3.79 -4.05 5.34
C ILE A 171 4.91 -3.73 6.33
N ASN A 172 5.95 -4.56 6.35
CA ASN A 172 7.04 -4.45 7.30
C ASN A 172 8.34 -4.04 6.61
N SER A 173 8.82 -2.85 6.93
CA SER A 173 10.11 -2.35 6.45
C SER A 173 11.20 -2.67 7.46
N THR A 174 12.40 -3.06 7.00
CA THR A 174 13.56 -3.28 7.88
C THR A 174 14.82 -2.61 7.35
N ALA A 175 15.58 -2.04 8.28
CA ALA A 175 16.90 -1.44 8.06
C ALA A 175 17.82 -1.70 9.25
N ARG A 176 19.10 -1.39 9.10
CA ARG A 176 19.96 -1.18 10.26
C ARG A 176 19.51 0.06 11.04
N PRO A 177 19.70 0.11 12.38
CA PRO A 177 19.31 1.27 13.17
C PRO A 177 19.88 2.61 12.69
N GLU A 178 21.13 2.61 12.25
CA GLU A 178 21.80 3.79 11.69
C GLU A 178 21.20 4.25 10.33
N ASP A 179 20.56 3.35 9.60
CA ASP A 179 20.03 3.61 8.24
C ASP A 179 18.51 3.84 8.22
N ILE A 180 17.79 3.55 9.31
CA ILE A 180 16.33 3.61 9.31
C ILE A 180 15.80 5.00 8.92
N MET A 181 16.49 6.07 9.35
CA MET A 181 16.13 7.44 9.02
C MET A 181 16.46 7.82 7.57
N LYS A 182 17.53 7.24 7.01
CA LYS A 182 17.88 7.39 5.58
C LYS A 182 16.79 6.82 4.68
N TYR A 183 16.24 5.66 5.04
CA TYR A 183 15.21 4.99 4.26
C TYR A 183 13.77 5.33 4.63
N ARG A 184 13.54 6.09 5.72
CA ARG A 184 12.21 6.39 6.26
C ARG A 184 11.21 6.86 5.20
N ARG A 185 11.62 7.82 4.36
CA ARG A 185 10.75 8.35 3.30
C ARG A 185 10.44 7.31 2.23
N THR A 186 11.42 6.50 1.83
CA THR A 186 11.21 5.42 0.86
C THR A 186 10.26 4.37 1.43
N PHE A 187 10.46 3.96 2.68
CA PHE A 187 9.56 3.02 3.36
C PHE A 187 8.14 3.55 3.51
N GLU A 188 7.99 4.82 3.87
CA GLU A 188 6.69 5.49 3.95
C GLU A 188 6.02 5.54 2.58
N ASN A 189 6.73 5.96 1.52
CA ASN A 189 6.20 5.99 0.16
C ASN A 189 5.72 4.60 -0.30
N ILE A 190 6.51 3.55 -0.09
CA ILE A 190 6.12 2.18 -0.44
C ILE A 190 4.85 1.81 0.35
N SER A 191 4.90 1.91 1.68
CA SER A 191 3.83 1.43 2.57
C SER A 191 2.52 2.19 2.39
N THR A 192 2.57 3.48 2.08
CA THR A 192 1.38 4.32 1.89
C THR A 192 0.87 4.34 0.45
N SER A 193 1.61 3.76 -0.50
CA SER A 193 1.18 3.61 -1.89
C SER A 193 0.24 2.42 -2.13
N ILE A 194 0.03 1.57 -1.12
CA ILE A 194 -0.86 0.41 -1.26
C ILE A 194 -2.28 0.86 -1.59
N LYS A 195 -2.89 0.16 -2.55
CA LYS A 195 -4.26 0.30 -3.00
C LYS A 195 -4.95 -1.05 -2.92
N PHE A 196 -6.10 -1.10 -2.26
CA PHE A 196 -6.92 -2.30 -2.17
C PHE A 196 -7.95 -2.30 -3.30
N LYS A 197 -8.18 -3.46 -3.91
CA LYS A 197 -9.19 -3.64 -4.96
C LYS A 197 -10.53 -4.11 -4.39
#